data_AF-A0A1F8YAV4-F1
#
_entry.id   AF-A0A1F8YAV4-F1
#
_cell.length_a   1.000
_cell.length_b   1.000
_cell.length_c   1.000
_cell.angle_alpha   90.00
_cell.angle_beta   90.00
_cell.angle_gamma   90.00
#
_symmetry.space_group_name_H-M   'P 1'
#
loop_
_entity.id
_entity.type
_entity.pdbx_description
1 polymer ?
#
loop_
_entity_poly.entity_id
_entity_poly.type
_entity_poly.pdbx_seq_one_letter_code
_entity_poly.pdbx_strand_id
1 'polypeptide(L)'
;MKIKGNLFSLISVIFILLVGIAMTGCATTPLYDATIRGDIKKVTDMLDGGADINEGYMGWTPLLTASSIGKTEIVKALLDRGADINSTTNFAYYRNWTPLIHAAYEGHVSTVKLLLERGADVEIKTKDNLIESYNKNALQLAQERGHTFIAKMIMDGMENRYGKVKETMPSITEKPTIKSDVDELPSIKAKPNKNSYAIVIGIENYRQKLPKADYAVADAKTMTEYLTKVMGYPEENVVTLTNEHAAKSDFEKYFEKWLFNNVEKDSSVFIYYSGHGAPNVKTGDAFLVPYDGDPSFIAETGYSLKRLYDNLGKLQAKEIIVALDSCFSGAGGRSVLAKGARPLVMTMESLAIPSKVAVLSASSGEQISSTYEEKGHGLFTYFMLKGIKGEGDANGDGAVEIGELFNYIKPQVERIARKVYNNEQSPQLIAPKENEKMFLRQGN
;
A
#
# COMPACT_ATOMS: atom_id res chain seq x y z
N MET A 1 -30.61 -34.39 -18.66
CA MET A 1 -31.05 -33.91 -17.34
C MET A 1 -29.80 -33.71 -16.47
N LYS A 2 -29.34 -32.46 -16.28
CA LYS A 2 -28.12 -32.14 -15.53
C LYS A 2 -28.43 -32.18 -14.02
N ILE A 3 -27.87 -33.15 -13.31
CA ILE A 3 -27.85 -33.19 -11.83
C ILE A 3 -26.38 -33.15 -11.40
N LYS A 4 -25.79 -31.96 -11.28
CA LYS A 4 -24.44 -31.77 -10.70
C LYS A 4 -24.32 -30.55 -9.77
N GLY A 5 -25.44 -29.92 -9.39
CA GLY A 5 -25.43 -28.67 -8.60
C GLY A 5 -25.58 -28.81 -7.07
N ASN A 6 -26.02 -29.95 -6.54
CA ASN A 6 -26.52 -30.00 -5.14
C ASN A 6 -25.64 -30.74 -4.12
N LEU A 7 -24.59 -31.44 -4.52
CA LEU A 7 -23.84 -32.28 -3.57
C LEU A 7 -23.05 -31.45 -2.55
N PHE A 8 -22.49 -30.30 -2.94
CA PHE A 8 -21.70 -29.44 -2.04
C PHE A 8 -22.54 -28.59 -1.06
N SER A 9 -23.78 -28.20 -1.40
CA SER A 9 -24.65 -27.43 -0.46
C SER A 9 -25.25 -28.37 0.57
N LEU A 10 -25.72 -29.54 0.13
CA LEU A 10 -26.26 -30.54 1.05
C LEU A 10 -25.19 -31.03 2.01
N ILE A 11 -23.94 -31.26 1.55
CA ILE A 11 -22.82 -31.63 2.43
C ILE A 11 -22.48 -30.49 3.40
N SER A 12 -22.51 -29.22 3.01
CA SER A 12 -22.17 -28.10 3.92
C SER A 12 -23.19 -27.93 5.05
N VAL A 13 -24.49 -27.96 4.72
CA VAL A 13 -25.58 -27.87 5.71
C VAL A 13 -25.66 -29.14 6.56
N ILE A 14 -25.55 -30.33 5.96
CA ILE A 14 -25.55 -31.61 6.67
C ILE A 14 -24.30 -31.77 7.55
N PHE A 15 -23.13 -31.25 7.16
CA PHE A 15 -21.91 -31.32 7.97
C PHE A 15 -21.99 -30.40 9.19
N ILE A 16 -22.52 -29.18 9.05
CA ILE A 16 -22.75 -28.26 10.19
C ILE A 16 -23.83 -28.83 11.14
N LEU A 17 -24.91 -29.42 10.61
CA LEU A 17 -25.98 -30.06 11.42
C LEU A 17 -25.56 -31.40 12.05
N LEU A 18 -24.83 -32.28 11.35
CA LEU A 18 -24.40 -33.58 11.88
C LEU A 18 -23.33 -33.42 12.98
N VAL A 19 -22.44 -32.43 12.89
CA VAL A 19 -21.46 -32.16 13.94
C VAL A 19 -22.12 -31.56 15.19
N GLY A 20 -23.21 -30.79 15.03
CA GLY A 20 -24.00 -30.26 16.15
C GLY A 20 -24.79 -31.31 16.94
N ILE A 21 -25.09 -32.47 16.35
CA ILE A 21 -25.80 -33.58 17.02
C ILE A 21 -24.82 -34.63 17.57
N ALA A 22 -23.59 -34.72 17.04
CA ALA A 22 -22.67 -35.82 17.36
C ALA A 22 -21.71 -35.61 18.55
N MET A 23 -21.64 -34.43 19.20
CA MET A 23 -20.65 -34.23 20.28
C MET A 23 -21.23 -33.51 21.50
N THR A 24 -21.79 -34.27 22.43
CA THR A 24 -22.00 -33.88 23.84
C THR A 24 -20.68 -33.81 24.64
N GLY A 25 -19.56 -33.44 24.00
CA GLY A 25 -18.23 -33.49 24.65
C GLY A 25 -17.09 -32.69 24.00
N CYS A 26 -17.35 -31.81 23.03
CA CYS A 26 -16.34 -30.86 22.55
C CYS A 26 -16.72 -29.46 23.02
N ALA A 27 -15.80 -28.74 23.67
CA ALA A 27 -16.07 -27.43 24.27
C ALA A 27 -16.39 -26.38 23.19
N THR A 28 -17.68 -26.19 22.90
CA THR A 28 -18.16 -25.03 22.15
C THR A 28 -18.25 -23.83 23.09
N THR A 29 -18.02 -22.63 22.56
CA THR A 29 -18.15 -21.41 23.38
C THR A 29 -19.63 -21.10 23.60
N PRO A 30 -20.03 -20.55 24.77
CA PRO A 30 -21.43 -20.19 25.01
C PRO A 30 -22.01 -19.23 23.96
N LEU A 31 -21.18 -18.33 23.42
CA LEU A 31 -21.52 -17.37 22.37
C LEU A 31 -21.73 -18.06 21.01
N TYR A 32 -20.89 -19.04 20.66
CA TYR A 32 -21.05 -19.87 19.46
C TYR A 32 -22.36 -20.67 19.52
N ASP A 33 -22.63 -21.32 20.66
CA ASP A 33 -23.85 -22.09 20.88
C ASP A 33 -25.11 -21.24 20.78
N ALA A 34 -25.10 -20.04 21.38
CA ALA A 34 -26.21 -19.10 21.29
C ALA A 34 -26.42 -18.63 19.83
N THR A 35 -25.32 -18.42 19.10
CA THR A 35 -25.32 -18.03 17.69
C THR A 35 -25.95 -19.11 16.79
N ILE A 36 -25.54 -20.38 16.93
CA ILE A 36 -26.09 -21.51 16.17
C ILE A 36 -27.59 -21.70 16.45
N ARG A 37 -27.99 -21.58 17.73
CA ARG A 37 -29.41 -21.68 18.13
C ARG A 37 -30.24 -20.48 17.68
N GLY A 38 -29.61 -19.37 17.28
CA GLY A 38 -30.30 -18.15 16.91
C GLY A 38 -30.87 -17.37 18.11
N ASP A 39 -30.35 -17.60 19.31
CA ASP A 39 -30.80 -16.95 20.54
C ASP A 39 -30.21 -15.54 20.65
N ILE A 40 -30.84 -14.60 19.95
CA ILE A 40 -30.39 -13.21 19.88
C ILE A 40 -30.25 -12.57 21.26
N LYS A 41 -31.16 -12.85 22.18
CA LYS A 41 -31.13 -12.28 23.53
C LYS A 41 -29.89 -12.76 24.28
N LYS A 42 -29.60 -14.06 24.21
CA LYS A 42 -28.42 -14.62 24.86
C LYS A 42 -27.12 -14.13 24.21
N VAL A 43 -27.09 -13.98 22.88
CA VAL A 43 -25.95 -13.38 22.17
C VAL A 43 -25.72 -11.94 22.65
N THR A 44 -26.75 -11.09 22.70
CA THR A 44 -26.60 -9.70 23.16
C THR A 44 -26.19 -9.63 24.62
N ASP A 45 -26.83 -10.43 25.50
CA ASP A 45 -26.51 -10.46 26.94
C ASP A 45 -25.04 -10.88 27.17
N MET A 46 -24.53 -11.84 26.38
CA MET A 46 -23.13 -12.28 26.46
C MET A 46 -22.15 -11.22 25.97
N LEU A 47 -22.43 -10.58 24.83
CA LEU A 47 -21.57 -9.52 24.29
C LEU A 47 -21.55 -8.29 25.22
N ASP A 48 -22.70 -7.93 25.79
CA ASP A 48 -22.79 -6.84 26.78
C ASP A 48 -22.11 -7.20 28.10
N GLY A 49 -22.04 -8.50 28.43
CA GLY A 49 -21.25 -9.05 29.53
C GLY A 49 -19.75 -9.17 29.24
N GLY A 50 -19.27 -8.73 28.06
CA GLY A 50 -17.85 -8.73 27.71
C GLY A 50 -17.33 -10.04 27.09
N ALA A 51 -18.19 -10.91 26.58
CA ALA A 51 -17.75 -12.06 25.78
C ALA A 51 -16.93 -11.59 24.57
N ASP A 52 -15.86 -12.30 24.24
CA ASP A 52 -15.05 -11.97 23.07
C ASP A 52 -15.88 -12.21 21.80
N ILE A 53 -16.09 -11.12 21.05
CA ILE A 53 -16.91 -11.08 19.83
C ILE A 53 -16.40 -12.00 18.72
N ASN A 54 -15.13 -12.41 18.80
CA ASN A 54 -14.49 -13.33 17.86
C ASN A 54 -14.42 -14.77 18.36
N GLU A 55 -14.88 -15.05 19.60
CA GLU A 55 -14.77 -16.35 20.27
C GLU A 55 -15.77 -17.37 19.71
N GLY A 56 -15.43 -17.97 18.57
CA GLY A 56 -16.22 -19.03 17.95
C GLY A 56 -15.55 -20.40 18.01
N TYR A 57 -15.84 -21.27 17.04
CA TYR A 57 -15.46 -22.68 17.08
C TYR A 57 -14.70 -23.09 15.83
N MET A 58 -13.60 -23.84 15.99
CA MET A 58 -12.76 -24.34 14.87
C MET A 58 -12.33 -23.25 13.87
N GLY A 59 -12.01 -22.05 14.37
CA GLY A 59 -11.58 -20.92 13.54
C GLY A 59 -12.71 -20.23 12.77
N TRP A 60 -13.97 -20.53 13.08
CA TRP A 60 -15.12 -19.74 12.65
C TRP A 60 -15.45 -18.71 13.71
N THR A 61 -15.58 -17.45 13.32
CA THR A 61 -16.09 -16.41 14.21
C THR A 61 -17.61 -16.54 14.39
N PRO A 62 -18.20 -15.96 15.44
CA PRO A 62 -19.65 -15.83 15.57
C PRO A 62 -20.28 -15.15 14.35
N LEU A 63 -19.61 -14.16 13.75
CA LEU A 63 -20.11 -13.48 12.55
C LEU A 63 -20.12 -14.39 11.32
N LEU A 64 -19.02 -15.11 11.04
CA LEU A 64 -18.97 -16.10 9.95
C LEU A 64 -20.05 -17.17 10.10
N THR A 65 -20.24 -17.62 11.34
CA THR A 65 -21.26 -18.61 11.68
C THR A 65 -22.66 -18.03 11.43
N ALA A 66 -23.01 -16.91 12.06
CA ALA A 66 -24.32 -16.27 11.91
C ALA A 66 -24.65 -15.95 10.44
N SER A 67 -23.64 -15.59 9.64
CA SER A 67 -23.81 -15.33 8.21
C SER A 67 -24.00 -16.58 7.37
N SER A 68 -23.37 -17.71 7.69
CA SER A 68 -23.55 -18.98 6.97
C SER A 68 -24.91 -19.63 7.26
N ILE A 69 -25.51 -19.36 8.42
CA ILE A 69 -26.85 -19.86 8.79
C ILE A 69 -27.97 -18.80 8.65
N GLY A 70 -27.66 -17.60 8.18
CA GLY A 70 -28.65 -16.55 7.86
C GLY A 70 -29.30 -15.87 9.07
N LYS A 71 -28.66 -15.88 10.25
CA LYS A 71 -29.17 -15.24 11.48
C LYS A 71 -28.95 -13.73 11.43
N THR A 72 -29.73 -13.04 10.58
CA THR A 72 -29.57 -11.62 10.26
C THR A 72 -29.54 -10.69 11.49
N GLU A 73 -30.40 -10.91 12.48
CA GLU A 73 -30.41 -10.08 13.71
C GLU A 73 -29.14 -10.28 14.56
N ILE A 74 -28.56 -11.48 14.55
CA ILE A 74 -27.29 -11.75 15.24
C ILE A 74 -26.13 -11.14 14.46
N VAL A 75 -26.13 -11.24 13.13
CA VAL A 75 -25.16 -10.55 12.26
C VAL A 75 -25.20 -9.04 12.55
N LYS A 76 -26.39 -8.45 12.66
CA LYS A 76 -26.57 -7.04 13.01
C LYS A 76 -25.98 -6.72 14.38
N ALA A 77 -26.33 -7.48 15.41
CA ALA A 77 -25.86 -7.26 16.78
C ALA A 77 -24.33 -7.37 16.92
N LEU A 78 -23.71 -8.31 16.19
CA LEU A 78 -22.26 -8.48 16.13
C LEU A 78 -21.59 -7.30 15.41
N LEU A 79 -22.10 -6.86 14.26
CA LEU A 79 -21.57 -5.70 13.55
C LEU A 79 -21.71 -4.41 14.35
N ASP A 80 -22.85 -4.22 15.03
CA ASP A 80 -23.11 -3.04 15.88
C ASP A 80 -22.13 -2.96 17.07
N ARG A 81 -21.49 -4.09 17.42
CA ARG A 81 -20.48 -4.19 18.50
C ARG A 81 -19.04 -4.36 17.97
N GLY A 82 -18.81 -4.06 16.69
CA GLY A 82 -17.47 -3.96 16.12
C GLY A 82 -16.89 -5.28 15.60
N ALA A 83 -17.70 -6.31 15.35
CA ALA A 83 -17.22 -7.49 14.63
C ALA A 83 -16.70 -7.09 13.25
N ASP A 84 -15.53 -7.61 12.85
CA ASP A 84 -14.97 -7.34 11.54
C ASP A 84 -15.85 -7.95 10.43
N ILE A 85 -16.52 -7.08 9.67
CA ILE A 85 -17.44 -7.41 8.58
C ILE A 85 -16.79 -8.26 7.49
N ASN A 86 -15.46 -8.19 7.35
CA ASN A 86 -14.67 -8.94 6.38
C ASN A 86 -13.79 -10.01 7.05
N SER A 87 -14.10 -10.40 8.28
CA SER A 87 -13.41 -11.50 8.97
C SER A 87 -13.37 -12.76 8.10
N THR A 88 -12.31 -13.55 8.21
CA THR A 88 -12.14 -14.76 7.41
C THR A 88 -11.74 -15.95 8.28
N THR A 89 -12.10 -17.14 7.81
CA THR A 89 -11.57 -18.38 8.37
C THR A 89 -10.42 -18.92 7.54
N ASN A 90 -9.47 -19.57 8.21
CA ASN A 90 -8.40 -20.35 7.58
C ASN A 90 -8.68 -21.86 7.66
N PHE A 91 -9.89 -22.25 8.07
CA PHE A 91 -10.25 -23.64 8.26
C PHE A 91 -10.50 -24.36 6.92
N ALA A 92 -9.72 -25.44 6.70
CA ALA A 92 -9.91 -26.43 5.64
C ALA A 92 -10.23 -25.83 4.24
N TYR A 93 -11.41 -26.18 3.69
CA TYR A 93 -11.89 -25.80 2.36
C TYR A 93 -12.49 -24.39 2.30
N TYR A 94 -12.67 -23.71 3.44
CA TYR A 94 -13.32 -22.41 3.54
C TYR A 94 -12.32 -21.25 3.72
N ARG A 95 -11.08 -21.42 3.24
CA ARG A 95 -10.05 -20.37 3.36
C ARG A 95 -10.49 -19.09 2.67
N ASN A 96 -10.36 -17.99 3.41
CA ASN A 96 -10.68 -16.64 2.93
C ASN A 96 -12.17 -16.45 2.60
N TRP A 97 -13.06 -17.30 3.14
CA TRP A 97 -14.49 -17.05 3.07
C TRP A 97 -14.87 -15.99 4.09
N THR A 98 -15.54 -14.94 3.61
CA THR A 98 -16.06 -13.83 4.41
C THR A 98 -17.52 -14.07 4.79
N PRO A 99 -18.08 -13.30 5.75
CA PRO A 99 -19.50 -13.30 6.06
C PRO A 99 -20.38 -13.13 4.81
N LEU A 100 -20.00 -12.23 3.90
CA LEU A 100 -20.72 -12.00 2.66
C LEU A 100 -20.64 -13.19 1.70
N ILE A 101 -19.45 -13.80 1.56
CA ILE A 101 -19.29 -15.01 0.73
C ILE A 101 -20.15 -16.15 1.26
N HIS A 102 -20.16 -16.39 2.58
CA HIS A 102 -21.02 -17.42 3.19
C HIS A 102 -22.50 -17.14 2.97
N ALA A 103 -22.97 -15.93 3.27
CA ALA A 103 -24.36 -15.56 3.08
C ALA A 103 -24.80 -15.64 1.61
N ALA A 104 -23.92 -15.25 0.68
CA ALA A 104 -24.18 -15.30 -0.76
C ALA A 104 -24.19 -16.72 -1.33
N TYR A 105 -23.28 -17.58 -0.85
CA TYR A 105 -23.20 -18.98 -1.26
C TYR A 105 -24.35 -19.84 -0.72
N GLU A 106 -24.84 -19.55 0.49
CA GLU A 106 -25.95 -20.29 1.12
C GLU A 106 -27.34 -19.70 0.83
N GLY A 107 -27.42 -18.56 0.16
CA GLY A 107 -28.70 -18.01 -0.30
C GLY A 107 -29.42 -17.09 0.69
N HIS A 108 -28.74 -16.54 1.69
CA HIS A 108 -29.34 -15.76 2.78
C HIS A 108 -29.57 -14.28 2.42
N VAL A 109 -30.65 -14.01 1.69
CA VAL A 109 -31.02 -12.69 1.14
C VAL A 109 -30.94 -11.54 2.16
N SER A 110 -31.62 -11.65 3.30
CA SER A 110 -31.65 -10.57 4.31
C SER A 110 -30.29 -10.31 4.94
N THR A 111 -29.48 -11.35 5.10
CA THR A 111 -28.12 -11.24 5.62
C THR A 111 -27.19 -10.61 4.59
N VAL A 112 -27.27 -11.01 3.32
CA VAL A 112 -26.54 -10.34 2.23
C VAL A 112 -26.90 -8.87 2.17
N LYS A 113 -28.20 -8.53 2.24
CA LYS A 113 -28.67 -7.15 2.22
C LYS A 113 -28.00 -6.33 3.33
N LEU A 114 -28.09 -6.82 4.57
CA LEU A 114 -27.50 -6.17 5.73
C LEU A 114 -25.99 -6.02 5.58
N LEU A 115 -25.27 -7.07 5.18
CA LEU A 115 -23.82 -7.02 4.99
C LEU A 115 -23.42 -5.99 3.93
N LEU A 116 -24.15 -5.92 2.81
CA LEU A 116 -23.93 -4.91 1.77
C LEU A 116 -24.21 -3.48 2.29
N GLU A 117 -25.31 -3.28 3.03
CA GLU A 117 -25.66 -2.01 3.68
C GLU A 117 -24.61 -1.55 4.69
N ARG A 118 -23.93 -2.50 5.34
CA ARG A 118 -22.87 -2.25 6.33
C ARG A 118 -21.46 -2.19 5.72
N GLY A 119 -21.34 -2.26 4.39
CA GLY A 119 -20.08 -2.04 3.70
C GLY A 119 -19.20 -3.28 3.53
N ALA A 120 -19.75 -4.49 3.54
CA ALA A 120 -19.00 -5.71 3.25
C ALA A 120 -18.32 -5.62 1.87
N ASP A 121 -17.09 -6.11 1.80
CA ASP A 121 -16.32 -6.08 0.56
C ASP A 121 -16.77 -7.22 -0.37
N VAL A 122 -17.30 -6.83 -1.52
CA VAL A 122 -17.81 -7.73 -2.57
C VAL A 122 -16.68 -8.32 -3.43
N GLU A 123 -15.48 -7.73 -3.39
CA GLU A 123 -14.34 -8.10 -4.24
C GLU A 123 -13.45 -9.18 -3.62
N ILE A 124 -13.63 -9.48 -2.32
CA ILE A 124 -12.87 -10.56 -1.66
C ILE A 124 -13.20 -11.89 -2.34
N LYS A 125 -12.14 -12.64 -2.66
CA LYS A 125 -12.23 -13.97 -3.29
C LYS A 125 -11.87 -15.06 -2.30
N THR A 126 -12.56 -16.19 -2.38
CA THR A 126 -12.14 -17.43 -1.74
C THR A 126 -10.72 -17.80 -2.17
N LYS A 127 -10.01 -18.56 -1.34
CA LYS A 127 -8.67 -19.04 -1.66
C LYS A 127 -8.64 -20.56 -1.73
N ASP A 128 -8.49 -21.11 -2.92
CA ASP A 128 -8.14 -22.52 -3.11
C ASP A 128 -6.61 -22.65 -3.21
N ASN A 129 -6.04 -23.56 -2.43
CA ASN A 129 -4.59 -23.79 -2.40
C ASN A 129 -4.10 -24.79 -3.47
N LEU A 130 -5.02 -25.48 -4.14
CA LEU A 130 -4.71 -26.48 -5.15
C LEU A 130 -4.78 -25.88 -6.56
N ILE A 131 -5.69 -24.93 -6.79
CA ILE A 131 -5.87 -24.31 -8.10
C ILE A 131 -6.27 -22.83 -7.97
N GLU A 132 -5.35 -21.91 -8.25
CA GLU A 132 -5.56 -20.46 -8.11
C GLU A 132 -6.71 -19.92 -9.00
N SER A 133 -7.00 -20.58 -10.13
CA SER A 133 -8.12 -20.22 -11.01
C SER A 133 -9.51 -20.49 -10.42
N TYR A 134 -9.61 -21.18 -9.27
CA TYR A 134 -10.87 -21.46 -8.58
C TYR A 134 -11.24 -20.43 -7.51
N ASN A 135 -10.45 -19.36 -7.36
CA ASN A 135 -10.74 -18.27 -6.43
C ASN A 135 -11.95 -17.46 -6.91
N LYS A 136 -13.04 -17.46 -6.13
CA LYS A 136 -14.33 -16.84 -6.50
C LYS A 136 -14.79 -15.83 -5.47
N ASN A 137 -15.37 -14.72 -5.92
CA ASN A 137 -16.02 -13.76 -5.02
C ASN A 137 -17.49 -14.13 -4.73
N ALA A 138 -18.13 -13.35 -3.86
CA ALA A 138 -19.52 -13.58 -3.45
C ALA A 138 -20.50 -13.58 -4.64
N LEU A 139 -20.28 -12.72 -5.64
CA LEU A 139 -21.09 -12.66 -6.87
C LEU A 139 -20.97 -13.95 -7.69
N GLN A 140 -19.74 -14.37 -7.99
CA GLN A 140 -19.46 -15.57 -8.78
C GLN A 140 -20.04 -16.82 -8.09
N LEU A 141 -19.92 -16.92 -6.78
CA LEU A 141 -20.49 -18.01 -6.00
C LEU A 141 -22.02 -17.99 -5.96
N ALA A 142 -22.64 -16.81 -5.81
CA ALA A 142 -24.10 -16.67 -5.91
C ALA A 142 -24.62 -17.07 -7.30
N GLN A 143 -23.91 -16.70 -8.37
CA GLN A 143 -24.24 -17.07 -9.75
C GLN A 143 -24.13 -18.59 -9.97
N GLU A 144 -23.06 -19.22 -9.50
CA GLU A 144 -22.88 -20.67 -9.60
C GLU A 144 -23.92 -21.47 -8.84
N ARG A 145 -24.39 -20.93 -7.72
CA ARG A 145 -25.48 -21.50 -6.92
C ARG A 145 -26.88 -21.19 -7.45
N GLY A 146 -26.98 -20.35 -8.49
CA GLY A 146 -28.27 -19.95 -9.05
C GLY A 146 -29.07 -19.00 -8.16
N HIS A 147 -28.44 -18.34 -7.19
CA HIS A 147 -29.05 -17.34 -6.33
C HIS A 147 -29.18 -16.01 -7.07
N THR A 148 -30.01 -15.98 -8.11
CA THR A 148 -30.14 -14.86 -9.05
C THR A 148 -30.54 -13.55 -8.37
N PHE A 149 -31.40 -13.59 -7.34
CA PHE A 149 -31.77 -12.40 -6.57
C PHE A 149 -30.60 -11.84 -5.75
N ILE A 150 -29.75 -12.71 -5.18
CA ILE A 150 -28.55 -12.30 -4.44
C ILE A 150 -27.47 -11.82 -5.40
N ALA A 151 -27.24 -12.54 -6.50
CA ALA A 151 -26.33 -12.09 -7.54
C ALA A 151 -26.76 -10.72 -8.07
N LYS A 152 -28.07 -10.52 -8.29
CA LYS A 152 -28.63 -9.22 -8.60
C LYS A 152 -28.44 -8.22 -7.47
N MET A 153 -28.65 -8.55 -6.20
CA MET A 153 -28.40 -7.60 -5.10
C MET A 153 -26.93 -7.23 -4.93
N ILE A 154 -26.01 -8.16 -5.18
CA ILE A 154 -24.56 -7.89 -5.14
C ILE A 154 -24.19 -7.06 -6.37
N MET A 155 -24.73 -7.38 -7.55
CA MET A 155 -24.58 -6.56 -8.75
C MET A 155 -25.26 -5.20 -8.59
N ASP A 156 -26.39 -5.08 -7.91
CA ASP A 156 -27.12 -3.85 -7.60
C ASP A 156 -26.42 -3.10 -6.46
N GLY A 157 -25.70 -3.77 -5.58
CA GLY A 157 -24.84 -3.17 -4.56
C GLY A 157 -23.56 -2.62 -5.19
N MET A 158 -22.98 -3.37 -6.13
CA MET A 158 -21.94 -2.89 -7.04
C MET A 158 -22.52 -1.75 -7.88
N GLU A 159 -23.70 -1.91 -8.50
CA GLU A 159 -24.32 -0.97 -9.42
C GLU A 159 -24.93 0.23 -8.72
N ASN A 160 -25.33 0.19 -7.45
CA ASN A 160 -25.73 1.37 -6.67
C ASN A 160 -24.50 2.09 -6.12
N ARG A 161 -23.38 1.38 -5.90
CA ARG A 161 -22.04 2.00 -5.87
C ARG A 161 -21.68 2.60 -7.24
N TYR A 162 -22.20 2.10 -8.37
CA TYR A 162 -21.97 2.62 -9.75
C TYR A 162 -23.13 3.47 -10.37
N GLY A 163 -24.24 3.69 -9.67
CA GLY A 163 -25.52 4.13 -10.26
C GLY A 163 -25.90 5.53 -9.79
N LYS A 164 -25.60 5.83 -8.52
CA LYS A 164 -25.29 7.20 -8.10
C LYS A 164 -24.12 7.79 -8.89
N VAL A 165 -23.27 6.93 -9.44
CA VAL A 165 -22.13 7.28 -10.27
C VAL A 165 -22.53 7.49 -11.73
N LYS A 166 -23.75 7.17 -12.23
CA LYS A 166 -24.07 7.29 -13.66
C LYS A 166 -24.69 8.62 -14.11
N GLU A 167 -25.45 9.31 -13.26
CA GLU A 167 -25.83 10.72 -13.48
C GLU A 167 -24.73 11.68 -12.98
N THR A 168 -23.64 11.13 -12.44
CA THR A 168 -22.39 11.83 -12.10
C THR A 168 -21.15 11.04 -12.53
N MET A 169 -21.14 10.45 -13.74
CA MET A 169 -19.96 9.73 -14.26
C MET A 169 -19.13 10.66 -15.16
N PRO A 170 -17.79 10.66 -15.06
CA PRO A 170 -17.03 9.45 -15.40
C PRO A 170 -15.77 9.13 -14.54
N SER A 171 -15.29 7.90 -14.72
CA SER A 171 -13.92 7.42 -14.42
C SER A 171 -13.65 6.83 -13.04
N ILE A 172 -12.93 5.69 -13.06
CA ILE A 172 -12.09 5.12 -12.00
C ILE A 172 -11.82 6.13 -10.88
N THR A 173 -12.36 5.97 -9.67
CA THR A 173 -11.97 6.87 -8.59
C THR A 173 -10.68 6.35 -7.96
N GLU A 174 -9.57 6.80 -8.56
CA GLU A 174 -8.47 7.37 -7.78
C GLU A 174 -9.04 8.09 -6.54
N LYS A 175 -8.35 8.05 -5.40
CA LYS A 175 -8.54 9.05 -4.33
C LYS A 175 -8.82 10.39 -5.03
N PRO A 176 -9.86 11.17 -4.65
CA PRO A 176 -10.20 12.42 -5.37
C PRO A 176 -8.88 13.09 -5.69
N THR A 177 -8.60 13.36 -6.97
CA THR A 177 -7.29 13.88 -7.38
C THR A 177 -7.15 15.18 -6.63
N ILE A 178 -6.49 15.14 -5.48
CA ILE A 178 -6.31 16.26 -4.60
C ILE A 178 -5.40 17.13 -5.42
N LYS A 179 -5.99 18.13 -6.08
CA LYS A 179 -5.23 19.00 -6.94
C LYS A 179 -4.37 19.84 -6.02
N SER A 180 -3.12 19.43 -5.92
CA SER A 180 -2.14 20.04 -5.05
C SER A 180 -1.63 21.31 -5.71
N ASP A 181 -1.20 22.26 -4.89
CA ASP A 181 -0.54 23.45 -5.40
C ASP A 181 0.79 23.12 -6.11
N VAL A 182 1.37 21.94 -5.86
CA VAL A 182 2.60 21.48 -6.52
C VAL A 182 2.35 20.73 -7.84
N ASP A 183 1.11 20.31 -8.14
CA ASP A 183 0.76 19.71 -9.44
C ASP A 183 0.73 20.75 -10.57
N GLU A 184 0.55 22.02 -10.21
CA GLU A 184 0.68 23.13 -11.15
C GLU A 184 2.15 23.52 -11.27
N LEU A 185 2.76 23.17 -12.40
CA LEU A 185 4.17 23.46 -12.68
C LEU A 185 4.45 24.97 -12.67
N PRO A 186 5.59 25.42 -12.12
CA PRO A 186 5.98 26.82 -12.19
C PRO A 186 6.26 27.25 -13.63
N SER A 187 6.14 28.56 -13.88
CA SER A 187 6.47 29.15 -15.18
C SER A 187 7.97 29.15 -15.49
N ILE A 188 8.81 29.01 -14.47
CA ILE A 188 10.27 28.93 -14.64
C ILE A 188 10.65 27.62 -15.32
N LYS A 189 11.58 27.69 -16.27
CA LYS A 189 12.08 26.54 -17.01
C LYS A 189 13.57 26.68 -17.18
N ALA A 190 14.32 25.79 -16.55
CA ALA A 190 15.76 25.70 -16.77
C ALA A 190 16.05 25.36 -18.24
N LYS A 191 17.19 25.82 -18.73
CA LYS A 191 17.66 25.48 -20.08
C LYS A 191 17.86 23.96 -20.20
N PRO A 192 17.42 23.33 -21.31
CA PRO A 192 17.65 21.90 -21.52
C PRO A 192 19.13 21.53 -21.39
N ASN A 193 19.43 20.50 -20.61
CA ASN A 193 20.77 19.95 -20.48
C ASN A 193 20.79 18.49 -20.96
N LYS A 194 21.34 18.27 -22.15
CA LYS A 194 21.42 16.95 -22.80
C LYS A 194 22.17 15.88 -21.97
N ASN A 195 22.98 16.30 -21.00
CA ASN A 195 23.78 15.42 -20.16
C ASN A 195 23.13 15.19 -18.77
N SER A 196 21.85 15.57 -18.61
CA SER A 196 21.07 15.28 -17.41
C SER A 196 20.24 14.02 -17.59
N TYR A 197 20.39 13.07 -16.68
CA TYR A 197 19.71 11.76 -16.70
C TYR A 197 18.94 11.53 -15.41
N ALA A 198 17.79 10.87 -15.50
CA ALA A 198 17.03 10.54 -14.31
C ALA A 198 16.40 9.14 -14.34
N ILE A 199 16.30 8.54 -13.15
CA ILE A 199 15.46 7.38 -12.88
C ILE A 199 14.48 7.75 -11.78
N VAL A 200 13.20 7.69 -12.10
CA VAL A 200 12.09 8.06 -11.23
C VAL A 200 11.24 6.83 -10.99
N ILE A 201 11.11 6.42 -9.73
CA ILE A 201 10.44 5.17 -9.35
C ILE A 201 9.31 5.48 -8.37
N GLY A 202 8.09 5.06 -8.71
CA GLY A 202 6.90 5.19 -7.88
C GLY A 202 6.16 3.87 -7.73
N ILE A 203 6.22 3.25 -6.56
CA ILE A 203 5.59 1.95 -6.32
C ILE A 203 4.53 2.11 -5.24
N GLU A 204 3.27 2.16 -5.66
CA GLU A 204 2.14 2.28 -4.75
C GLU A 204 1.54 0.91 -4.42
N ASN A 205 1.48 0.02 -5.42
CA ASN A 205 0.92 -1.32 -5.27
C ASN A 205 2.02 -2.35 -5.43
N TYR A 206 2.01 -3.39 -4.60
CA TYR A 206 3.02 -4.45 -4.58
C TYR A 206 2.38 -5.79 -4.91
N ARG A 207 3.11 -6.64 -5.66
CA ARG A 207 2.68 -8.02 -5.99
C ARG A 207 2.33 -8.81 -4.73
N GLN A 208 3.10 -8.59 -3.68
CA GLN A 208 2.98 -9.30 -2.40
C GLN A 208 1.83 -8.79 -1.53
N LYS A 209 0.99 -7.89 -2.08
CA LYS A 209 -0.12 -7.24 -1.38
C LYS A 209 0.32 -6.61 -0.06
N LEU A 210 1.49 -5.99 -0.09
CA LEU A 210 1.96 -5.12 0.97
C LEU A 210 0.98 -3.94 1.13
N PRO A 211 1.01 -3.23 2.28
CA PRO A 211 0.33 -1.95 2.40
C PRO A 211 0.61 -1.06 1.18
N LYS A 212 -0.35 -0.22 0.80
CA LYS A 212 -0.11 0.71 -0.29
C LYS A 212 0.84 1.80 0.19
N ALA A 213 1.81 2.17 -0.64
CA ALA A 213 2.56 3.40 -0.44
C ALA A 213 1.80 4.53 -1.14
N ASP A 214 0.79 5.07 -0.44
CA ASP A 214 -0.14 6.07 -0.99
C ASP A 214 0.58 7.19 -1.74
N TYR A 215 0.05 7.52 -2.92
CA TYR A 215 0.51 8.56 -3.83
C TYR A 215 1.88 8.32 -4.48
N ALA A 216 2.56 7.21 -4.22
CA ALA A 216 3.91 6.99 -4.75
C ALA A 216 3.97 7.03 -6.29
N VAL A 217 2.92 6.54 -6.97
CA VAL A 217 2.82 6.62 -8.44
C VAL A 217 2.56 8.04 -8.91
N ALA A 218 1.68 8.78 -8.23
CA ALA A 218 1.38 10.18 -8.56
C ALA A 218 2.62 11.06 -8.33
N ASP A 219 3.27 10.91 -7.18
CA ASP A 219 4.54 11.54 -6.82
C ASP A 219 5.61 11.35 -7.90
N ALA A 220 5.80 10.10 -8.38
CA ALA A 220 6.75 9.80 -9.44
C ALA A 220 6.38 10.49 -10.76
N LYS A 221 5.10 10.48 -11.15
CA LYS A 221 4.64 11.17 -12.36
C LYS A 221 4.88 12.67 -12.26
N THR A 222 4.50 13.31 -11.15
CA THR A 222 4.72 14.74 -10.93
C THR A 222 6.21 15.07 -10.93
N MET A 223 7.06 14.26 -10.28
CA MET A 223 8.51 14.42 -10.34
C MET A 223 9.06 14.36 -11.76
N THR A 224 8.61 13.39 -12.57
CA THR A 224 8.98 13.31 -13.99
C THR A 224 8.61 14.58 -14.75
N GLU A 225 7.44 15.15 -14.49
CA GLU A 225 7.04 16.42 -15.10
C GLU A 225 7.93 17.60 -14.66
N TYR A 226 8.31 17.68 -13.39
CA TYR A 226 9.25 18.70 -12.92
C TYR A 226 10.61 18.54 -13.61
N LEU A 227 11.13 17.31 -13.71
CA LEU A 227 12.41 17.05 -14.36
C LEU A 227 12.42 17.52 -15.81
N THR A 228 11.40 17.12 -16.58
CA THR A 228 11.38 17.38 -18.04
C THR A 228 10.91 18.79 -18.39
N LYS A 229 9.91 19.33 -17.67
CA LYS A 229 9.27 20.60 -18.03
C LYS A 229 9.81 21.81 -17.26
N VAL A 230 10.46 21.60 -16.11
CA VAL A 230 10.95 22.66 -15.22
C VAL A 230 12.47 22.64 -15.09
N MET A 231 13.09 21.46 -14.94
CA MET A 231 14.52 21.32 -14.63
C MET A 231 15.39 21.05 -15.85
N GLY A 232 14.81 20.95 -17.06
CA GLY A 232 15.56 20.87 -18.31
C GLY A 232 16.13 19.49 -18.64
N TYR A 233 15.61 18.41 -18.04
CA TYR A 233 16.01 17.05 -18.40
C TYR A 233 15.37 16.65 -19.74
N PRO A 234 16.13 16.13 -20.72
CA PRO A 234 15.55 15.58 -21.95
C PRO A 234 14.62 14.40 -21.63
N GLU A 235 13.46 14.32 -22.28
CA GLU A 235 12.48 13.25 -22.01
C GLU A 235 13.07 11.86 -22.27
N GLU A 236 13.91 11.72 -23.30
CA GLU A 236 14.63 10.49 -23.64
C GLU A 236 15.64 10.03 -22.56
N ASN A 237 16.05 10.94 -21.69
CA ASN A 237 16.99 10.68 -20.59
C ASN A 237 16.28 10.49 -19.24
N VAL A 238 14.95 10.50 -19.19
CA VAL A 238 14.18 10.29 -17.96
C VAL A 238 13.43 8.96 -18.03
N VAL A 239 13.87 8.00 -17.22
CA VAL A 239 13.20 6.71 -17.06
C VAL A 239 12.21 6.81 -15.90
N THR A 240 10.93 6.58 -16.17
CA THR A 240 9.89 6.51 -15.13
C THR A 240 9.36 5.09 -14.99
N LEU A 241 9.53 4.49 -13.81
CA LEU A 241 9.06 3.14 -13.49
C LEU A 241 7.97 3.21 -12.44
N THR A 242 6.84 2.54 -12.70
CA THR A 242 5.72 2.50 -11.75
C THR A 242 5.16 1.11 -11.59
N ASN A 243 4.77 0.76 -10.36
CA ASN A 243 4.15 -0.53 -10.00
C ASN A 243 4.82 -1.72 -10.72
N GLU A 244 4.07 -2.48 -11.54
CA GLU A 244 4.54 -3.70 -12.22
C GLU A 244 5.75 -3.50 -13.15
N HIS A 245 6.04 -2.26 -13.56
CA HIS A 245 7.22 -1.88 -14.33
C HIS A 245 8.43 -1.50 -13.47
N ALA A 246 8.34 -1.73 -12.17
CA ALA A 246 9.37 -1.44 -11.18
C ALA A 246 9.74 -2.72 -10.40
N ALA A 247 9.88 -3.85 -11.11
CA ALA A 247 10.35 -5.10 -10.52
C ALA A 247 11.86 -5.04 -10.21
N LYS A 248 12.37 -5.98 -9.41
CA LYS A 248 13.81 -6.03 -9.09
C LYS A 248 14.68 -6.07 -10.34
N SER A 249 14.26 -6.83 -11.37
CA SER A 249 14.97 -6.89 -12.65
C SER A 249 15.02 -5.54 -13.38
N ASP A 250 14.00 -4.70 -13.22
CA ASP A 250 14.00 -3.34 -13.79
C ASP A 250 15.00 -2.45 -13.04
N PHE A 251 15.06 -2.56 -11.71
CA PHE A 251 16.06 -1.83 -10.92
C PHE A 251 17.47 -2.20 -11.39
N GLU A 252 17.76 -3.50 -11.53
CA GLU A 252 19.07 -3.98 -12.01
C GLU A 252 19.35 -3.51 -13.44
N LYS A 253 18.37 -3.59 -14.34
CA LYS A 253 18.50 -3.08 -15.71
C LYS A 253 18.86 -1.59 -15.72
N TYR A 254 18.13 -0.76 -15.00
CA TYR A 254 18.29 0.69 -15.12
C TYR A 254 19.47 1.23 -14.31
N PHE A 255 19.65 0.79 -13.05
CA PHE A 255 20.76 1.24 -12.22
C PHE A 255 22.12 0.66 -12.66
N GLU A 256 22.17 -0.55 -13.21
CA GLU A 256 23.44 -1.26 -13.44
C GLU A 256 23.82 -1.41 -14.91
N LYS A 257 22.87 -1.16 -15.84
CA LYS A 257 23.14 -1.21 -17.28
C LYS A 257 22.83 0.10 -17.97
N TRP A 258 21.59 0.59 -17.84
CA TRP A 258 21.17 1.78 -18.58
C TRP A 258 21.97 3.01 -18.16
N LEU A 259 22.16 3.29 -16.86
CA LEU A 259 23.01 4.42 -16.43
C LEU A 259 24.44 4.29 -16.96
N PHE A 260 25.07 3.11 -16.85
CA PHE A 260 26.44 2.90 -17.33
C PHE A 260 26.60 3.06 -18.84
N ASN A 261 25.55 2.79 -19.61
CA ASN A 261 25.57 2.91 -21.06
C ASN A 261 25.30 4.33 -21.56
N ASN A 262 24.71 5.21 -20.73
CA ASN A 262 24.25 6.53 -21.17
C ASN A 262 24.96 7.69 -20.46
N VAL A 263 25.40 7.50 -19.22
CA VAL A 263 25.99 8.56 -18.39
C VAL A 263 27.46 8.77 -18.77
N GLU A 264 27.79 10.03 -19.10
CA GLU A 264 29.13 10.50 -19.44
C GLU A 264 29.78 11.26 -18.26
N LYS A 265 31.00 11.75 -18.45
CA LYS A 265 31.83 12.35 -17.39
C LYS A 265 31.27 13.66 -16.83
N ASP A 266 30.62 14.45 -17.67
CA ASP A 266 30.03 15.74 -17.32
C ASP A 266 28.53 15.64 -17.00
N SER A 267 27.99 14.42 -17.00
CA SER A 267 26.57 14.19 -16.72
C SER A 267 26.19 14.44 -15.27
N SER A 268 24.97 14.92 -15.08
CA SER A 268 24.27 14.92 -13.80
C SER A 268 23.22 13.82 -13.78
N VAL A 269 23.10 13.11 -12.65
CA VAL A 269 22.13 12.02 -12.47
C VAL A 269 21.20 12.33 -11.31
N PHE A 270 19.90 12.21 -11.53
CA PHE A 270 18.89 12.34 -10.49
C PHE A 270 18.11 11.05 -10.31
N ILE A 271 18.07 10.53 -9.09
CA ILE A 271 17.31 9.32 -8.75
C ILE A 271 16.24 9.70 -7.75
N TYR A 272 15.00 9.38 -8.05
CA TYR A 272 13.88 9.54 -7.15
C TYR A 272 13.21 8.20 -6.90
N TYR A 273 12.99 7.88 -5.63
CA TYR A 273 12.26 6.70 -5.21
C TYR A 273 11.14 7.07 -4.24
N SER A 274 9.92 6.68 -4.59
CA SER A 274 8.71 6.81 -3.77
C SER A 274 8.10 5.41 -3.61
N GLY A 275 8.06 4.91 -2.38
CA GLY A 275 7.62 3.54 -2.12
C GLY A 275 8.10 3.00 -0.78
N HIS A 276 8.09 1.68 -0.65
CA HIS A 276 8.44 0.99 0.58
C HIS A 276 9.95 0.81 0.77
N GLY A 277 10.43 1.14 1.96
CA GLY A 277 11.73 0.69 2.44
C GLY A 277 11.56 -0.49 3.39
N ALA A 278 12.56 -1.34 3.48
CA ALA A 278 12.59 -2.44 4.44
C ALA A 278 14.01 -2.68 4.97
N PRO A 279 14.18 -2.88 6.28
CA PRO A 279 15.44 -3.33 6.84
C PRO A 279 15.56 -4.85 6.75
N ASN A 280 16.78 -5.36 6.63
CA ASN A 280 17.08 -6.75 6.94
C ASN A 280 17.21 -6.90 8.45
N VAL A 281 16.29 -7.67 9.05
CA VAL A 281 16.19 -7.87 10.50
C VAL A 281 17.36 -8.64 11.12
N LYS A 282 18.31 -9.15 10.32
CA LYS A 282 19.51 -9.83 10.80
C LYS A 282 20.76 -8.97 10.69
N THR A 283 20.91 -8.26 9.59
CA THR A 283 22.14 -7.49 9.28
C THR A 283 21.98 -6.00 9.51
N GLY A 284 20.74 -5.52 9.56
CA GLY A 284 20.39 -4.11 9.52
C GLY A 284 20.41 -3.50 8.11
N ASP A 285 20.87 -4.20 7.09
CA ASP A 285 20.98 -3.59 5.75
C ASP A 285 19.63 -3.04 5.26
N ALA A 286 19.66 -1.84 4.69
CA ALA A 286 18.46 -1.18 4.17
C ALA A 286 18.23 -1.51 2.68
N PHE A 287 16.97 -1.78 2.33
CA PHE A 287 16.54 -2.15 0.99
C PHE A 287 15.40 -1.25 0.51
N LEU A 288 15.48 -0.85 -0.76
CA LEU A 288 14.29 -0.45 -1.51
C LEU A 288 13.48 -1.71 -1.81
N VAL A 289 12.16 -1.64 -1.68
CA VAL A 289 11.27 -2.75 -2.00
C VAL A 289 10.79 -2.58 -3.45
N PRO A 290 11.18 -3.45 -4.39
CA PRO A 290 10.64 -3.44 -5.74
C PRO A 290 9.18 -3.92 -5.75
N TYR A 291 8.49 -3.80 -6.87
CA TYR A 291 7.09 -4.24 -7.01
C TYR A 291 6.87 -5.69 -6.60
N ASP A 292 7.84 -6.55 -6.92
CA ASP A 292 7.87 -7.96 -6.59
C ASP A 292 8.73 -8.28 -5.36
N GLY A 293 9.08 -7.27 -4.56
CA GLY A 293 9.75 -7.43 -3.28
C GLY A 293 8.87 -8.13 -2.26
N ASP A 294 9.48 -9.01 -1.46
CA ASP A 294 8.88 -9.64 -0.28
C ASP A 294 9.75 -9.27 0.95
N PRO A 295 9.23 -8.48 1.90
CA PRO A 295 9.95 -8.12 3.12
C PRO A 295 10.39 -9.32 3.97
N SER A 296 9.73 -10.48 3.81
CA SER A 296 10.11 -11.74 4.47
C SER A 296 11.38 -12.37 3.88
N PHE A 297 11.69 -12.05 2.62
CA PHE A 297 12.88 -12.48 1.88
C PHE A 297 13.60 -11.24 1.31
N ILE A 298 13.76 -10.21 2.14
CA ILE A 298 14.19 -8.89 1.67
C ILE A 298 15.62 -8.90 1.10
N ALA A 299 16.48 -9.78 1.59
CA ALA A 299 17.84 -9.93 1.07
C ALA A 299 17.86 -10.46 -0.38
N GLU A 300 16.92 -11.33 -0.73
CA GLU A 300 16.80 -11.96 -2.04
C GLU A 300 15.95 -11.13 -3.01
N THR A 301 14.88 -10.50 -2.51
CA THR A 301 13.85 -9.85 -3.34
C THR A 301 13.93 -8.32 -3.33
N GLY A 302 14.56 -7.73 -2.31
CA GLY A 302 14.80 -6.30 -2.24
C GLY A 302 15.97 -5.83 -3.12
N TYR A 303 16.08 -4.51 -3.29
CA TYR A 303 17.26 -3.88 -3.88
C TYR A 303 18.02 -3.10 -2.80
N SER A 304 19.19 -3.62 -2.41
CA SER A 304 20.01 -3.06 -1.33
C SER A 304 20.46 -1.62 -1.61
N LEU A 305 20.34 -0.72 -0.64
CA LEU A 305 20.90 0.64 -0.75
C LEU A 305 22.42 0.64 -0.87
N LYS A 306 23.10 -0.32 -0.21
CA LYS A 306 24.54 -0.49 -0.38
C LYS A 306 24.87 -0.81 -1.85
N ARG A 307 24.12 -1.75 -2.46
CA ARG A 307 24.28 -2.09 -3.88
C ARG A 307 24.00 -0.90 -4.79
N LEU A 308 22.98 -0.09 -4.48
CA LEU A 308 22.69 1.15 -5.20
C LEU A 308 23.90 2.08 -5.16
N TYR A 309 24.36 2.46 -3.98
CA TYR A 309 25.46 3.43 -3.83
C TYR A 309 26.79 2.91 -4.38
N ASP A 310 27.09 1.61 -4.24
CA ASP A 310 28.27 0.99 -4.83
C ASP A 310 28.26 1.08 -6.37
N ASN A 311 27.08 0.98 -7.00
CA ASN A 311 26.95 1.16 -8.45
C ASN A 311 27.02 2.63 -8.86
N LEU A 312 26.33 3.53 -8.14
CA LEU A 312 26.37 4.96 -8.43
C LEU A 312 27.78 5.54 -8.28
N GLY A 313 28.55 5.08 -7.29
CA GLY A 313 29.94 5.50 -7.10
C GLY A 313 30.87 5.15 -8.26
N LYS A 314 30.53 4.12 -9.07
CA LYS A 314 31.30 3.69 -10.25
C LYS A 314 30.94 4.47 -11.51
N LEU A 315 29.81 5.20 -11.53
CA LEU A 315 29.44 6.00 -12.68
C LEU A 315 30.46 7.12 -12.91
N GLN A 316 30.66 7.48 -14.17
CA GLN A 316 31.58 8.58 -14.54
C GLN A 316 30.97 9.96 -14.29
N ALA A 317 29.67 10.03 -13.95
CA ALA A 317 28.93 11.25 -13.66
C ALA A 317 29.72 12.24 -12.79
N LYS A 318 29.50 13.52 -13.08
CA LYS A 318 30.01 14.64 -12.30
C LYS A 318 29.35 14.66 -10.93
N GLU A 319 28.03 14.55 -10.89
CA GLU A 319 27.21 14.66 -9.69
C GLU A 319 25.97 13.76 -9.77
N ILE A 320 25.58 13.22 -8.62
CA ILE A 320 24.45 12.32 -8.50
C ILE A 320 23.63 12.73 -7.27
N ILE A 321 22.34 12.98 -7.46
CA ILE A 321 21.40 13.26 -6.38
C ILE A 321 20.44 12.08 -6.26
N VAL A 322 20.22 11.59 -5.05
CA VAL A 322 19.25 10.54 -4.73
C VAL A 322 18.24 11.09 -3.73
N ALA A 323 16.96 11.10 -4.08
CA ALA A 323 15.85 11.49 -3.22
C ALA A 323 15.00 10.26 -2.89
N LEU A 324 14.87 9.93 -1.59
CA LEU A 324 14.18 8.75 -1.09
C LEU A 324 12.98 9.15 -0.22
N ASP A 325 11.77 9.01 -0.78
CA ASP A 325 10.52 9.08 -0.01
C ASP A 325 10.06 7.69 0.42
N SER A 326 10.85 7.10 1.32
CA SER A 326 10.63 5.78 1.89
C SER A 326 11.10 5.72 3.34
N CYS A 327 10.56 4.76 4.09
CA CYS A 327 10.90 4.55 5.50
C CYS A 327 11.54 3.17 5.69
N PHE A 328 12.63 3.10 6.45
CA PHE A 328 13.48 1.91 6.58
C PHE A 328 13.55 1.35 8.01
N SER A 329 12.81 1.94 8.95
CA SER A 329 12.77 1.55 10.37
C SER A 329 12.06 0.21 10.63
N GLY A 330 11.24 -0.24 9.68
CA GLY A 330 10.32 -1.34 9.88
C GLY A 330 9.10 -0.99 10.74
N ALA A 331 8.95 0.26 11.19
CA ALA A 331 7.81 0.69 12.00
C ALA A 331 6.90 1.63 11.20
N GLY A 332 5.76 1.13 10.73
CA GLY A 332 4.65 1.93 10.20
C GLY A 332 4.93 2.80 8.96
N GLY A 333 3.87 3.43 8.43
CA GLY A 333 3.93 4.30 7.25
C GLY A 333 4.44 3.60 5.98
N ARG A 334 5.41 4.22 5.30
CA ARG A 334 6.07 3.65 4.11
C ARG A 334 7.14 2.59 4.43
N SER A 335 7.17 1.98 5.63
CA SER A 335 8.05 0.85 5.93
C SER A 335 7.30 -0.46 6.03
N VAL A 336 7.95 -1.56 5.62
CA VAL A 336 7.39 -2.92 5.70
C VAL A 336 8.37 -3.89 6.33
N LEU A 337 7.86 -4.80 7.16
CA LEU A 337 8.62 -5.86 7.81
C LEU A 337 8.08 -7.24 7.46
N ALA A 338 8.95 -8.24 7.57
CA ALA A 338 8.56 -9.64 7.62
C ALA A 338 7.52 -9.88 8.73
N LYS A 339 6.49 -10.67 8.44
CA LYS A 339 5.40 -10.95 9.38
C LYS A 339 5.96 -11.56 10.67
N GLY A 340 5.77 -10.87 11.81
CA GLY A 340 6.24 -11.30 13.13
C GLY A 340 7.64 -10.83 13.53
N ALA A 341 8.34 -10.08 12.67
CA ALA A 341 9.61 -9.45 13.03
C ALA A 341 9.39 -8.18 13.87
N ARG A 342 10.31 -7.93 14.82
CA ARG A 342 10.35 -6.67 15.57
C ARG A 342 11.09 -5.62 14.76
N PRO A 343 10.67 -4.33 14.80
CA PRO A 343 11.44 -3.23 14.24
C PRO A 343 12.86 -3.22 14.81
N LEU A 344 13.85 -3.00 13.94
CA LEU A 344 15.24 -2.84 14.33
C LEU A 344 15.63 -1.38 14.21
N VAL A 345 16.42 -0.93 15.19
CA VAL A 345 17.03 0.41 15.17
C VAL A 345 18.04 0.50 14.04
N MET A 346 17.66 1.15 12.95
CA MET A 346 18.55 1.44 11.84
C MET A 346 18.97 2.89 11.84
N THR A 347 20.25 3.16 11.63
CA THR A 347 20.76 4.51 11.36
C THR A 347 21.30 4.53 9.93
N MET A 348 20.66 5.28 9.04
CA MET A 348 21.13 5.54 7.66
C MET A 348 22.56 6.08 7.62
N GLU A 349 23.03 6.67 8.71
CA GLU A 349 24.35 7.27 8.92
C GLU A 349 25.52 6.27 8.74
N SER A 350 25.27 4.95 8.77
CA SER A 350 26.32 3.94 8.60
C SER A 350 26.62 3.58 7.13
N LEU A 351 25.86 4.09 6.16
CA LEU A 351 26.09 3.80 4.74
C LEU A 351 27.21 4.69 4.19
N ALA A 352 28.28 4.08 3.70
CA ALA A 352 29.37 4.79 3.03
C ALA A 352 28.88 5.34 1.68
N ILE A 353 28.63 6.65 1.61
CA ILE A 353 28.14 7.31 0.40
C ILE A 353 29.34 7.82 -0.43
N PRO A 354 29.40 7.53 -1.75
CA PRO A 354 30.46 8.04 -2.61
C PRO A 354 30.51 9.57 -2.64
N SER A 355 31.71 10.15 -2.79
CA SER A 355 31.91 11.60 -2.71
C SER A 355 31.22 12.42 -3.80
N LYS A 356 30.65 11.80 -4.84
CA LYS A 356 29.87 12.46 -5.90
C LYS A 356 28.36 12.33 -5.73
N VAL A 357 27.93 11.60 -4.69
CA VAL A 357 26.53 11.29 -4.42
C VAL A 357 26.06 12.13 -3.24
N ALA A 358 24.91 12.78 -3.39
CA ALA A 358 24.18 13.42 -2.31
C ALA A 358 22.81 12.75 -2.15
N VAL A 359 22.44 12.43 -0.91
CA VAL A 359 21.19 11.72 -0.60
C VAL A 359 20.27 12.58 0.26
N LEU A 360 19.07 12.85 -0.23
CA LEU A 360 17.96 13.35 0.56
C LEU A 360 17.04 12.18 0.91
N SER A 361 16.76 12.00 2.20
CA SER A 361 15.82 10.98 2.68
C SER A 361 14.70 11.61 3.50
N ALA A 362 13.50 11.04 3.39
CA ALA A 362 12.29 11.57 4.00
C ALA A 362 12.24 11.48 5.54
N SER A 363 13.07 10.62 6.15
CA SER A 363 13.06 10.36 7.60
C SER A 363 14.41 9.82 8.05
N SER A 364 14.78 10.07 9.30
CA SER A 364 16.00 9.51 9.90
C SER A 364 15.71 8.22 10.66
N GLY A 365 16.53 7.21 10.41
CA GLY A 365 16.58 5.98 11.19
C GLY A 365 15.22 5.36 11.49
N GLU A 366 14.78 5.44 12.76
CA GLU A 366 13.51 4.86 13.26
C GLU A 366 12.23 5.60 12.89
N GLN A 367 12.36 6.79 12.32
CA GLN A 367 11.24 7.67 12.06
C GLN A 367 10.40 7.22 10.87
N ILE A 368 9.12 7.61 10.91
CA ILE A 368 8.12 7.19 9.94
C ILE A 368 8.02 8.23 8.83
N SER A 369 8.12 7.82 7.57
CA SER A 369 7.71 8.70 6.46
C SER A 369 6.19 8.69 6.33
N SER A 370 5.58 9.88 6.36
CA SER A 370 4.14 10.10 6.39
C SER A 370 3.59 10.50 5.02
N THR A 371 2.32 10.18 4.81
CA THR A 371 1.54 10.65 3.67
C THR A 371 0.84 11.97 4.00
N TYR A 372 0.92 12.97 3.12
CA TYR A 372 0.20 14.24 3.25
C TYR A 372 -1.15 14.18 2.51
N GLU A 373 -2.13 13.53 3.16
CA GLU A 373 -3.47 13.27 2.60
C GLU A 373 -4.17 14.52 2.07
N GLU A 374 -4.06 15.67 2.74
CA GLU A 374 -4.69 16.93 2.27
C GLU A 374 -4.05 17.50 1.00
N LYS A 375 -2.85 17.03 0.65
CA LYS A 375 -2.06 17.50 -0.48
C LYS A 375 -1.88 16.46 -1.57
N GLY A 376 -2.33 15.22 -1.37
CA GLY A 376 -2.26 14.19 -2.40
C GLY A 376 -0.85 13.68 -2.70
N HIS A 377 0.08 13.80 -1.75
CA HIS A 377 1.50 13.45 -1.94
C HIS A 377 2.10 12.82 -0.69
N GLY A 378 3.26 12.17 -0.82
CA GLY A 378 4.15 11.94 0.32
C GLY A 378 4.54 13.28 0.98
N LEU A 379 4.59 13.34 2.31
CA LEU A 379 4.85 14.60 3.04
C LEU A 379 6.20 15.21 2.66
N PHE A 380 7.22 14.38 2.54
CA PHE A 380 8.54 14.80 2.07
C PHE A 380 8.47 15.26 0.61
N THR A 381 7.85 14.46 -0.28
CA THR A 381 7.74 14.80 -1.70
C THR A 381 7.00 16.12 -1.94
N TYR A 382 5.91 16.38 -1.20
CA TYR A 382 5.17 17.64 -1.28
C TYR A 382 6.08 18.85 -1.05
N PHE A 383 6.81 18.87 0.07
CA PHE A 383 7.71 19.98 0.37
C PHE A 383 8.93 20.01 -0.55
N MET A 384 9.40 18.86 -1.05
CA MET A 384 10.46 18.83 -2.03
C MET A 384 10.04 19.51 -3.34
N LEU A 385 8.87 19.16 -3.89
CA LEU A 385 8.31 19.79 -5.09
C LEU A 385 8.05 21.28 -4.87
N LYS A 386 7.51 21.66 -3.71
CA LYS A 386 7.27 23.06 -3.35
C LYS A 386 8.57 23.88 -3.27
N GLY A 387 9.62 23.29 -2.71
CA GLY A 387 10.94 23.90 -2.69
C GLY A 387 11.51 24.10 -4.10
N ILE A 388 11.47 23.06 -4.95
CA ILE A 388 11.88 23.14 -6.37
C ILE A 388 11.03 24.16 -7.15
N LYS A 389 9.75 24.31 -6.82
CA LYS A 389 8.84 25.28 -7.43
C LYS A 389 9.30 26.73 -7.19
N GLY A 390 9.99 26.98 -6.07
CA GLY A 390 10.65 28.25 -5.80
C GLY A 390 10.72 28.62 -4.32
N GLU A 391 10.03 27.92 -3.42
CA GLU A 391 10.11 28.23 -1.98
C GLU A 391 11.45 27.81 -1.35
N GLY A 392 12.22 26.97 -2.04
CA GLY A 392 13.56 26.53 -1.62
C GLY A 392 14.69 27.43 -2.12
N ASP A 393 14.40 28.43 -2.96
CA ASP A 393 15.37 29.42 -3.44
C ASP A 393 15.59 30.47 -2.34
N ALA A 394 16.49 30.15 -1.41
CA ALA A 394 16.71 30.96 -0.20
C ALA A 394 17.41 32.28 -0.50
N ASN A 395 18.21 32.34 -1.58
CA ASN A 395 19.05 33.48 -1.93
C ASN A 395 18.42 34.37 -3.03
N GLY A 396 17.36 33.90 -3.71
CA GLY A 396 16.61 34.62 -4.73
C GLY A 396 17.27 34.67 -6.10
N ASP A 397 18.25 33.79 -6.39
CA ASP A 397 18.98 33.74 -7.66
C ASP A 397 18.28 32.91 -8.75
N GLY A 398 17.14 32.31 -8.43
CA GLY A 398 16.35 31.48 -9.33
C GLY A 398 16.83 30.02 -9.42
N ALA A 399 18.01 29.71 -8.89
CA ALA A 399 18.48 28.35 -8.72
C ALA A 399 17.96 27.74 -7.41
N VAL A 400 18.06 26.44 -7.28
CA VAL A 400 17.78 25.72 -6.04
C VAL A 400 18.90 24.71 -5.83
N GLU A 401 19.78 25.01 -4.88
CA GLU A 401 20.82 24.08 -4.43
C GLU A 401 20.23 23.04 -3.46
N ILE A 402 20.83 21.85 -3.40
CA ILE A 402 20.35 20.77 -2.53
C ILE A 402 20.39 21.16 -1.04
N GLY A 403 21.37 21.95 -0.63
CA GLY A 403 21.47 22.48 0.73
C GLY A 403 20.36 23.47 1.06
N GLU A 404 20.05 24.39 0.14
CA GLU A 404 18.93 25.33 0.30
C GLU A 404 17.59 24.60 0.38
N LEU A 405 17.39 23.63 -0.53
CA LEU A 405 16.20 22.81 -0.53
C LEU A 405 16.07 22.03 0.78
N PHE A 406 17.14 21.42 1.29
CA PHE A 406 17.10 20.70 2.55
C PHE A 406 16.73 21.61 3.74
N ASN A 407 17.34 22.80 3.81
CA ASN A 407 17.05 23.79 4.85
C ASN A 407 15.60 24.28 4.79
N TYR A 408 14.98 24.30 3.60
CA TYR A 408 13.55 24.55 3.44
C TYR A 408 12.68 23.35 3.87
N ILE A 409 12.98 22.13 3.37
CA ILE A 409 12.14 20.94 3.58
C ILE A 409 12.07 20.57 5.07
N LYS A 410 13.23 20.47 5.73
CA LYS A 410 13.34 19.89 7.08
C LYS A 410 12.39 20.52 8.10
N PRO A 411 12.38 21.85 8.34
CA PRO A 411 11.49 22.44 9.34
C PRO A 411 10.00 22.30 8.97
N GLN A 412 9.66 22.24 7.68
CA GLN A 412 8.27 22.09 7.24
C GLN A 412 7.74 20.68 7.49
N VAL A 413 8.50 19.65 7.09
CA VAL A 413 8.14 18.25 7.31
C VAL A 413 8.01 17.97 8.81
N GLU A 414 9.02 18.35 9.60
CA GLU A 414 8.98 18.08 11.04
C GLU A 414 7.79 18.78 11.73
N ARG A 415 7.46 20.00 11.31
CA ARG A 415 6.32 20.76 11.86
C ARG A 415 4.99 20.08 11.55
N ILE A 416 4.78 19.63 10.32
CA ILE A 416 3.53 18.98 9.91
C ILE A 416 3.42 17.58 10.51
N ALA A 417 4.50 16.78 10.48
CA ALA A 417 4.56 15.46 11.11
C ALA A 417 4.15 15.51 12.59
N ARG A 418 4.77 16.40 13.37
CA ARG A 418 4.43 16.59 14.79
C ARG A 418 3.01 17.09 15.00
N LYS A 419 2.56 18.09 14.23
CA LYS A 419 1.28 18.78 14.48
C LYS A 419 0.06 18.00 13.99
N VAL A 420 0.16 17.32 12.85
CA VAL A 420 -0.97 16.69 12.16
C VAL A 420 -1.02 15.19 12.40
N TYR A 421 0.15 14.53 12.38
CA TYR A 421 0.23 13.07 12.43
C TYR A 421 0.72 12.51 13.76
N ASN A 422 1.06 13.40 14.71
CA ASN A 422 1.57 13.04 16.04
C ASN A 422 2.71 12.01 15.98
N ASN A 423 3.61 12.17 15.02
CA ASN A 423 4.79 11.33 14.83
C ASN A 423 6.05 12.18 14.63
N GLU A 424 7.20 11.51 14.67
CA GLU A 424 8.48 12.13 14.31
C GLU A 424 8.84 11.78 12.87
N GLN A 425 9.16 12.81 12.09
CA GLN A 425 9.71 12.70 10.76
C GLN A 425 10.68 13.86 10.53
N SER A 426 11.97 13.56 10.54
CA SER A 426 13.08 14.48 10.26
C SER A 426 13.78 14.04 8.99
N PRO A 427 13.60 14.75 7.87
CA PRO A 427 14.38 14.54 6.67
C PRO A 427 15.89 14.64 6.96
N GLN A 428 16.69 13.91 6.18
CA GLN A 428 18.15 13.93 6.26
C GLN A 428 18.77 14.25 4.91
N LEU A 429 19.84 15.05 4.94
CA LEU A 429 20.76 15.25 3.83
C LEU A 429 22.08 14.58 4.20
N ILE A 430 22.46 13.57 3.42
CA ILE A 430 23.75 12.89 3.54
C ILE A 430 24.56 13.24 2.31
N ALA A 431 25.47 14.20 2.46
CA ALA A 431 26.35 14.67 1.40
C ALA A 431 27.69 15.10 2.01
N PRO A 432 28.82 14.93 1.30
CA PRO A 432 30.03 15.69 1.58
C PRO A 432 29.71 17.19 1.58
N LYS A 433 30.28 17.99 2.48
CA LYS A 433 29.97 19.43 2.61
C LYS A 433 30.11 20.22 1.29
N GLU A 434 31.04 19.81 0.44
CA GLU A 434 31.27 20.40 -0.88
C GLU A 434 30.15 20.15 -1.90
N ASN A 435 29.30 19.16 -1.64
CA ASN A 435 28.18 18.75 -2.50
C ASN A 435 26.84 19.38 -2.11
N GLU A 436 26.78 20.17 -1.04
CA GLU A 436 25.57 20.93 -0.68
C GLU A 436 25.20 21.98 -1.75
N LYS A 437 26.14 22.30 -2.66
CA LYS A 437 25.98 23.20 -3.81
C LYS A 437 25.52 22.52 -5.10
N MET A 438 25.17 21.23 -5.07
CA MET A 438 24.63 20.55 -6.24
C MET A 438 23.27 21.16 -6.59
N PHE A 439 23.08 21.51 -7.86
CA PHE A 439 21.86 22.17 -8.32
C PHE A 439 20.78 21.14 -8.64
N LEU A 440 19.59 21.33 -8.07
CA LEU A 440 18.38 20.63 -8.50
C LEU A 440 17.71 21.37 -9.65
N ARG A 441 17.65 22.70 -9.55
CA ARG A 441 17.16 23.57 -10.61
C ARG A 441 18.17 24.69 -10.81
N GLN A 442 18.58 24.95 -12.04
CA GLN A 442 19.42 26.11 -12.36
C GLN A 442 18.55 27.34 -12.60
N GLY A 443 19.06 28.51 -12.21
CA GLY A 443 18.50 29.81 -12.63
C GLY A 443 18.63 30.02 -14.14
N ASN A 444 17.89 31.00 -14.67
CA ASN A 444 17.85 31.31 -16.10
C ASN A 444 19.11 32.00 -16.63
#